data_AF-A0A4R2Q4G7-F1
#
_entry.id   AF-A0A4R2Q4G7-F1
#
_cell.length_a   1.000
_cell.length_b   1.000
_cell.length_c   1.000
_cell.angle_alpha   90.00
_cell.angle_beta   90.00
_cell.angle_gamma   90.00
#
_symmetry.space_group_name_H-M   'P 1'
#
loop_
_entity.id
_entity.type
_entity.pdbx_description
1 polymer ?
#
loop_
_entity_poly.entity_id
_entity_poly.type
_entity_poly.pdbx_seq_one_letter_code
_entity_poly.pdbx_strand_id
1 'polypeptide(L)'
;MAHAGPASRTQSARSATVQRAWLGAAPSQALYDPGMRIEVLGPVRIRSDAGEYLDVPERKVRALLAALTVSAGETVAADVLVDRVWGTAAPTNGRRVLQAKLSQLRWGVSLWSCQAGDSMGCW
;
A
#
# COMPACT_ATOMS: atom_id res chain seq x y z
N MET A 1 -41.01 -19.69 -1.08
CA MET A 1 -39.66 -19.85 -1.63
C MET A 1 -39.39 -18.69 -2.59
N ALA A 2 -38.68 -17.66 -2.14
CA ALA A 2 -38.22 -16.56 -2.97
C ALA A 2 -36.83 -16.15 -2.46
N HIS A 3 -35.79 -16.73 -3.03
CA HIS A 3 -34.41 -16.30 -2.78
C HIS A 3 -34.10 -15.16 -3.74
N ALA A 4 -34.20 -13.93 -3.23
CA ALA A 4 -33.71 -12.74 -3.91
C ALA A 4 -32.18 -12.68 -3.77
N GLY A 5 -31.47 -12.75 -4.89
CA GLY A 5 -30.21 -12.02 -5.11
C GLY A 5 -30.41 -11.04 -6.27
N PRO A 6 -29.44 -10.19 -6.64
CA PRO A 6 -28.23 -9.74 -5.94
C PRO A 6 -28.25 -8.21 -5.69
N ALA A 7 -27.38 -7.70 -4.83
CA ALA A 7 -27.17 -6.25 -4.70
C ALA A 7 -25.68 -5.89 -4.62
N SER A 8 -24.93 -6.22 -5.66
CA SER A 8 -23.73 -5.47 -6.03
C SER A 8 -24.17 -4.15 -6.65
N ARG A 9 -24.19 -3.07 -5.86
CA ARG A 9 -24.54 -1.72 -6.35
C ARG A 9 -23.43 -0.72 -6.01
N THR A 10 -22.47 -0.64 -6.95
CA THR A 10 -21.82 0.58 -7.42
C THR A 10 -21.45 1.66 -6.39
N GLN A 11 -20.17 1.69 -5.99
CA GLN A 11 -19.52 2.90 -5.48
C GLN A 11 -18.44 3.33 -6.49
N SER A 12 -18.85 3.67 -7.71
CA SER A 12 -17.95 3.93 -8.86
C SER A 12 -17.77 5.40 -9.24
N ALA A 13 -18.37 6.39 -8.57
CA ALA A 13 -18.43 7.73 -9.19
C ALA A 13 -18.43 8.96 -8.26
N ARG A 14 -17.79 8.93 -7.07
CA ARG A 14 -17.72 10.13 -6.20
C ARG A 14 -16.39 10.34 -5.46
N SER A 15 -15.25 10.31 -6.17
CA SER A 15 -14.00 10.90 -5.64
C SER A 15 -13.05 11.47 -6.71
N ALA A 16 -13.57 11.76 -7.91
CA ALA A 16 -12.78 12.36 -8.99
C ALA A 16 -12.36 13.83 -8.72
N THR A 17 -12.85 14.48 -7.66
CA THR A 17 -12.57 15.91 -7.39
C THR A 17 -11.37 16.15 -6.48
N VAL A 18 -10.97 15.18 -5.64
CA VAL A 18 -9.74 15.33 -4.84
C VAL A 18 -8.48 15.11 -5.70
N GLN A 19 -8.62 14.38 -6.82
CA GLN A 19 -7.50 13.93 -7.65
C GLN A 19 -6.86 15.02 -8.53
N ARG A 20 -7.60 16.08 -8.92
CA ARG A 20 -7.05 17.14 -9.79
C ARG A 20 -6.17 18.16 -9.06
N ALA A 21 -6.28 18.28 -7.74
CA ALA A 21 -5.52 19.27 -6.97
C ALA A 21 -4.08 18.82 -6.65
N TRP A 22 -3.71 17.57 -6.93
CA TRP A 22 -2.35 17.04 -6.67
C TRP A 22 -1.54 16.77 -7.94
N LEU A 23 -2.08 17.05 -9.14
CA LEU A 23 -1.38 16.96 -10.43
C LEU A 23 -0.78 18.30 -10.88
N GLY A 24 -0.31 19.13 -9.93
CA GLY A 24 0.27 20.45 -10.20
C GLY A 24 1.70 20.66 -9.70
N ALA A 25 2.25 19.73 -8.93
CA ALA A 25 3.62 19.82 -8.45
C ALA A 25 4.24 18.43 -8.56
N ALA A 26 4.98 18.18 -9.64
CA ALA A 26 6.03 17.18 -9.57
C ALA A 26 6.98 17.66 -8.46
N PRO A 27 7.13 16.94 -7.34
CA PRO A 27 8.17 17.30 -6.40
C PRO A 27 9.52 17.14 -7.13
N SER A 28 10.34 18.18 -7.02
CA SER A 28 11.68 18.26 -7.60
C SER A 28 12.49 17.03 -7.21
N GLN A 29 12.73 16.15 -8.17
CA GLN A 29 13.43 14.86 -8.01
C GLN A 29 14.90 15.00 -7.57
N ALA A 30 15.42 16.23 -7.41
CA ALA A 30 16.81 16.52 -7.08
C ALA A 30 17.09 16.72 -5.57
N LEU A 31 16.06 16.75 -4.72
CA LEU A 31 16.21 16.88 -3.24
C LEU A 31 15.58 15.71 -2.47
N TYR A 32 15.02 14.73 -3.16
CA TYR A 32 14.55 13.49 -2.55
C TYR A 32 15.70 12.48 -2.66
N ASP A 33 16.40 12.22 -1.58
CA ASP A 33 17.18 11.00 -1.49
C ASP A 33 16.20 9.82 -1.68
N PRO A 34 16.30 9.02 -2.76
CA PRO A 34 15.35 7.97 -3.04
C PRO A 34 15.71 6.72 -2.23
N GLY A 35 15.73 6.85 -0.90
CA GLY A 35 16.29 5.88 0.04
C GLY A 35 15.57 4.53 0.15
N MET A 36 14.52 4.28 -0.65
CA MET A 36 13.69 3.07 -0.53
C MET A 36 13.16 2.59 -1.88
N ARG A 37 13.44 1.32 -2.21
CA ARG A 37 12.98 0.65 -3.43
C ARG A 37 12.19 -0.61 -3.06
N ILE A 38 11.13 -0.92 -3.81
CA ILE A 38 10.33 -2.13 -3.60
C ILE A 38 10.58 -3.09 -4.76
N GLU A 39 10.98 -4.31 -4.44
CA GLU A 39 11.22 -5.37 -5.42
C GLU A 39 9.99 -6.27 -5.48
N VAL A 40 9.38 -6.42 -6.65
CA VAL A 40 8.14 -7.21 -6.86
C VAL A 40 8.26 -8.30 -7.93
N LEU A 41 9.27 -8.22 -8.81
CA LEU A 41 9.55 -9.23 -9.84
C LEU A 41 10.36 -10.41 -9.27
N GLY A 42 9.97 -10.86 -8.08
CA GLY A 42 10.69 -11.77 -7.22
C GLY A 42 10.00 -11.84 -5.85
N PRO A 43 10.68 -12.29 -4.78
CA PRO A 43 10.17 -12.15 -3.43
C PRO A 43 9.87 -10.67 -3.13
N VAL A 44 8.67 -10.36 -2.65
CA VAL A 44 8.30 -8.98 -2.31
C VAL A 44 9.14 -8.49 -1.14
N ARG A 45 10.05 -7.56 -1.40
CA ARG A 45 11.00 -7.00 -0.43
C ARG A 45 11.13 -5.49 -0.59
N ILE A 46 11.63 -4.88 0.48
CA ILE A 46 12.01 -3.47 0.50
C ILE A 46 13.52 -3.42 0.60
N ARG A 47 14.14 -2.56 -0.20
CA ARG A 47 15.59 -2.35 -0.23
C ARG A 47 15.94 -0.89 0.05
N SER A 48 16.93 -0.65 0.90
CA SER A 48 17.44 0.70 1.17
C SER A 48 18.43 1.11 0.10
N ASP A 49 18.81 2.38 0.07
CA ASP A 49 19.94 2.81 -0.75
C ASP A 49 21.27 2.22 -0.25
N ALA A 50 21.42 2.05 1.07
CA ALA A 50 22.52 1.31 1.69
C ALA A 50 22.58 -0.19 1.33
N GLY A 51 21.60 -0.72 0.58
CA GLY A 51 21.58 -2.09 0.10
C GLY A 51 21.04 -3.11 1.09
N GLU A 52 20.50 -2.68 2.23
CA GLU A 52 19.84 -3.55 3.19
C GLU A 52 18.45 -3.99 2.71
N TYR A 53 18.04 -5.17 3.14
CA TYR A 53 16.72 -5.71 2.82
C TYR A 53 15.84 -5.81 4.07
N LEU A 54 14.63 -5.29 3.96
CA LEU A 54 13.53 -5.59 4.88
C LEU A 54 12.64 -6.67 4.26
N ASP A 55 12.73 -7.87 4.82
CA ASP A 55 11.79 -8.94 4.51
C ASP A 55 10.45 -8.68 5.22
N VAL A 56 9.36 -8.73 4.46
CA VAL A 56 8.00 -8.64 4.99
C VAL A 56 7.51 -10.07 5.23
N PRO A 57 7.47 -10.57 6.49
CA PRO A 57 7.25 -11.99 6.75
C PRO A 57 5.81 -12.43 6.44
N GLU A 58 4.84 -11.55 6.66
CA GLU A 58 3.44 -11.91 6.51
C GLU A 58 2.98 -11.86 5.05
N ARG A 59 2.43 -12.98 4.56
CA ARG A 59 1.95 -13.12 3.18
C ARG A 59 0.95 -12.05 2.77
N LYS A 60 0.01 -11.68 3.64
CA LYS A 60 -1.02 -10.66 3.33
C LYS A 60 -0.46 -9.25 3.32
N VAL A 61 0.53 -8.96 4.16
CA VAL A 61 1.24 -7.68 4.14
C VAL A 61 2.09 -7.56 2.88
N ARG A 62 2.77 -8.65 2.43
CA ARG A 62 3.45 -8.69 1.12
C ARG A 62 2.49 -8.46 -0.05
N ALA A 63 1.35 -9.14 -0.04
CA ALA A 63 0.34 -8.98 -1.09
C ALA A 63 -0.20 -7.54 -1.13
N LEU A 64 -0.42 -6.92 0.03
CA LEU A 64 -0.82 -5.53 0.14
C LEU A 64 0.26 -4.57 -0.38
N LEU A 65 1.52 -4.80 -0.01
CA LEU A 65 2.66 -4.02 -0.51
C LEU A 65 2.76 -4.11 -2.04
N ALA A 66 2.63 -5.30 -2.61
CA ALA A 66 2.64 -5.49 -4.07
C ALA A 66 1.46 -4.77 -4.74
N ALA A 67 0.25 -4.89 -4.18
CA ALA A 67 -0.94 -4.24 -4.70
C ALA A 67 -0.83 -2.70 -4.67
N LEU A 68 -0.21 -2.14 -3.64
CA LEU A 68 0.09 -0.70 -3.55
C LEU A 68 1.18 -0.29 -4.54
N THR A 69 2.19 -1.12 -4.75
CA THR A 69 3.29 -0.84 -5.70
C THR A 69 2.78 -0.79 -7.14
N VAL A 70 1.89 -1.69 -7.52
CA VAL A 70 1.25 -1.69 -8.85
C VAL A 70 0.39 -0.44 -9.08
N SER A 71 -0.15 0.15 -8.02
CA SER A 71 -0.93 1.38 -8.07
C SER A 71 -0.20 2.59 -7.49
N ALA A 72 1.13 2.59 -7.57
CA ALA A 72 1.94 3.69 -7.07
C ALA A 72 1.57 5.01 -7.76
N GLY A 73 1.37 6.07 -6.97
CA GLY A 73 0.95 7.38 -7.48
C GLY A 73 -0.56 7.53 -7.70
N GLU A 74 -1.36 6.49 -7.45
CA GLU A 74 -2.81 6.51 -7.60
C GLU A 74 -3.52 6.33 -6.25
N THR A 75 -4.66 7.01 -6.08
CA THR A 75 -5.55 6.75 -4.93
C THR A 75 -6.45 5.56 -5.23
N VAL A 76 -6.28 4.47 -4.48
CA VAL A 76 -7.09 3.25 -4.60
C VAL A 76 -8.08 3.15 -3.45
N ALA A 77 -9.35 2.86 -3.75
CA ALA A 77 -10.38 2.66 -2.74
C ALA A 77 -10.08 1.45 -1.85
N ALA A 78 -10.42 1.56 -0.55
CA ALA A 78 -10.16 0.52 0.43
C ALA A 78 -10.77 -0.83 0.05
N ASP A 79 -11.98 -0.83 -0.51
CA ASP A 79 -12.69 -2.07 -0.86
C ASP A 79 -12.04 -2.76 -2.08
N VAL A 80 -11.45 -1.99 -3.01
CA VAL A 80 -10.66 -2.54 -4.13
C VAL A 80 -9.36 -3.18 -3.60
N LEU A 81 -8.69 -2.56 -2.63
CA LEU A 81 -7.52 -3.15 -2.00
C LEU A 81 -7.88 -4.42 -1.22
N VAL A 82 -9.04 -4.44 -0.56
CA VAL A 82 -9.54 -5.64 0.12
C VAL A 82 -9.74 -6.77 -0.89
N ASP A 83 -10.39 -6.49 -2.01
CA ASP A 83 -10.61 -7.50 -3.06
C ASP A 83 -9.29 -7.98 -3.69
N ARG A 84 -8.33 -7.09 -3.98
CA ARG A 84 -7.01 -7.47 -4.51
C ARG A 84 -6.20 -8.35 -3.56
N VAL A 85 -6.26 -8.09 -2.25
CA VAL A 85 -5.44 -8.79 -1.25
C VAL A 85 -6.09 -10.08 -0.77
N TRP A 86 -7.41 -10.13 -0.67
CA TRP A 86 -8.15 -11.27 -0.13
C TRP A 86 -9.02 -12.02 -1.15
N GLY A 87 -9.42 -11.40 -2.25
CA GLY A 87 -10.31 -11.98 -3.25
C GLY A 87 -11.60 -12.50 -2.62
N THR A 88 -11.96 -13.73 -2.97
CA THR A 88 -13.16 -14.41 -2.45
C THR A 88 -13.08 -14.77 -0.96
N ALA A 89 -11.89 -14.71 -0.34
CA ALA A 89 -11.66 -15.02 1.07
C ALA A 89 -11.54 -13.75 1.95
N ALA A 90 -12.28 -12.70 1.60
CA ALA A 90 -12.30 -11.46 2.36
C ALA A 90 -12.93 -11.65 3.75
N PRO A 91 -12.32 -11.11 4.82
CA PRO A 91 -12.91 -11.15 6.16
C PRO A 91 -14.13 -10.23 6.23
N THR A 92 -15.09 -10.56 7.11
CA THR A 92 -16.33 -9.79 7.31
C THR A 92 -16.08 -8.30 7.57
N ASN A 93 -14.96 -7.97 8.21
CA ASN A 93 -14.52 -6.59 8.49
C ASN A 93 -13.30 -6.19 7.63
N GLY A 94 -13.36 -6.40 6.33
CA GLY A 94 -12.27 -6.17 5.36
C GLY A 94 -11.50 -4.86 5.56
N ARG A 95 -12.21 -3.73 5.66
CA ARG A 95 -11.59 -2.40 5.86
C ARG A 95 -10.80 -2.31 7.16
N ARG A 96 -11.31 -2.86 8.26
CA ARG A 96 -10.63 -2.83 9.56
C ARG A 96 -9.35 -3.66 9.53
N VAL A 97 -9.42 -4.84 8.90
CA VAL A 97 -8.25 -5.70 8.73
C VAL A 97 -7.22 -5.04 7.82
N LEU A 98 -7.65 -4.41 6.72
CA LEU A 98 -6.77 -3.64 5.84
C LEU A 98 -6.03 -2.53 6.59
N GLN A 99 -6.73 -1.73 7.39
CA GLN A 99 -6.12 -0.65 8.18
C GLN A 99 -5.07 -1.20 9.16
N ALA A 100 -5.37 -2.31 9.85
CA ALA A 100 -4.40 -2.95 10.73
C ALA A 100 -3.12 -3.40 9.98
N LYS A 101 -3.28 -3.97 8.77
CA LYS A 101 -2.14 -4.39 7.93
C LYS A 101 -1.35 -3.20 7.39
N LEU A 102 -2.01 -2.09 7.06
CA LEU A 102 -1.35 -0.84 6.68
C LEU A 102 -0.54 -0.24 7.83
N SER A 103 -1.11 -0.21 9.04
CA SER A 103 -0.37 0.27 10.23
C SER A 103 0.85 -0.62 10.50
N GLN A 104 0.69 -1.93 10.44
CA GLN A 104 1.81 -2.89 10.57
C GLN A 104 2.90 -2.65 9.51
N LEU A 105 2.52 -2.41 8.25
CA LEU A 105 3.46 -2.11 7.18
C LEU A 105 4.21 -0.79 7.44
N ARG A 106 3.49 0.27 7.81
CA ARG A 106 4.09 1.59 8.10
C ARG A 106 5.10 1.51 9.23
N TRP A 107 4.76 0.85 10.32
CA TRP A 107 5.68 0.67 11.44
C TRP A 107 6.88 -0.19 11.07
N GLY A 108 6.68 -1.29 10.34
CA GLY A 108 7.79 -2.14 9.89
C GLY A 108 8.81 -1.38 9.05
N VAL A 109 8.32 -0.54 8.12
CA VAL A 109 9.19 0.30 7.28
C VAL A 109 9.89 1.38 8.09
N SER A 110 9.16 2.09 8.95
CA SER A 110 9.71 3.20 9.75
C SER A 110 10.75 2.73 10.77
N LEU A 111 10.54 1.57 11.42
CA LEU A 111 11.51 1.03 12.37
C LEU A 111 12.78 0.54 11.68
N TRP A 112 12.62 -0.09 10.52
CA TRP A 112 13.77 -0.54 9.74
C TRP A 112 14.58 0.61 9.16
N SER A 113 13.94 1.70 8.70
CA SER A 113 14.68 2.90 8.27
C SER A 113 15.50 3.53 9.40
N CYS A 114 15.05 3.41 10.66
CA CYS A 114 15.86 3.83 11.81
C CYS A 114 17.07 2.91 12.08
N GLN A 115 17.02 1.65 11.62
CA GLN A 115 18.07 0.65 11.84
C GLN A 115 19.11 0.59 10.71
N ALA A 116 18.71 0.93 9.47
CA ALA A 116 19.52 0.81 8.26
C ALA A 116 20.60 1.90 8.06
N GLY A 117 20.79 2.80 9.03
CA GLY A 117 22.01 3.60 9.13
C GLY A 117 22.10 4.89 8.32
N ASP A 118 21.02 5.42 7.75
CA ASP A 118 21.03 6.79 7.23
C ASP A 118 20.89 7.79 8.38
N SER A 119 22.00 8.48 8.67
CA SER A 119 22.09 9.56 9.63
C SER A 119 21.40 10.83 9.11
N MET A 120 20.10 10.80 8.83
CA MET A 120 19.30 12.03 8.71
C MET A 120 17.79 11.77 8.86
N GLY A 121 17.34 11.86 10.11
CA GLY A 121 15.98 12.29 10.44
C GLY A 121 14.98 11.17 10.64
N CYS A 122 14.80 10.76 11.90
CA CYS A 122 13.51 10.29 12.37
C CYS A 122 12.50 11.44 12.23
N TRP A 123 11.60 11.37 11.25
CA TRP A 123 10.44 12.27 11.10
C TRP A 123 9.15 11.57 11.52
#